data_AF-A0A502F1U8-F1
#
_entry.id   AF-A0A502F1U8-F1
#
_cell.length_a   1.000
_cell.length_b   1.000
_cell.length_c   1.000
_cell.angle_alpha   90.00
_cell.angle_beta   90.00
_cell.angle_gamma   90.00
#
_symmetry.space_group_name_H-M   'P 1'
#
loop_
_entity.id
_entity.type
_entity.pdbx_description
1 polymer ?
#
loop_
_entity_poly.entity_id
_entity_poly.type
_entity_poly.pdbx_seq_one_letter_code
_entity_poly.pdbx_strand_id
1 'polypeptide(L)'
;MKIDFSKMLHSSTITFDPIKNQFDYNKTFQPTMKLNADGAIAIAQYESLSLTVYDKDSNTGQNTTIGFGHLLHYGAIKVGDIQSITMDQAVSYLAKDIVVAQNTLNQKIENSGLTGQFNRSQYLALVDMTFNGGNVVDNILSAMKSGGVKSANSAFTNSYLNETNGGLKDRRYFEAQAFINGRSLTPEQANAELVSLGLK
;
A
#
# COMPACT_ATOMS: atom_id res chain seq x y z
N MET A 1 10.97 -32.09 -26.82
CA MET A 1 9.64 -32.40 -26.23
C MET A 1 9.06 -31.08 -25.72
N LYS A 2 8.01 -30.54 -26.36
CA LYS A 2 7.33 -29.32 -25.88
C LYS A 2 6.21 -29.78 -24.96
N ILE A 3 6.20 -29.29 -23.72
CA ILE A 3 5.16 -29.61 -22.75
C ILE A 3 3.91 -28.81 -23.14
N ASP A 4 2.81 -29.53 -23.39
CA ASP A 4 1.51 -28.96 -23.71
C ASP A 4 0.73 -28.71 -22.42
N PHE A 5 0.62 -27.44 -22.03
CA PHE A 5 -0.10 -27.01 -20.83
C PHE A 5 -1.61 -26.81 -21.08
N SER A 6 -2.10 -26.96 -22.32
CA SER A 6 -3.49 -26.63 -22.67
C SER A 6 -4.52 -27.59 -22.07
N LYS A 7 -4.07 -28.73 -21.51
CA LYS A 7 -4.91 -29.73 -20.84
C LYS A 7 -4.76 -29.74 -19.32
N MET A 8 -3.89 -28.89 -18.75
CA MET A 8 -3.86 -28.68 -17.31
C MET A 8 -5.02 -27.76 -16.96
N LEU A 9 -6.20 -28.35 -16.77
CA LEU A 9 -7.28 -27.70 -16.02
C LEU A 9 -6.67 -27.25 -14.70
N HIS A 10 -6.57 -25.94 -14.48
CA HIS A 10 -6.35 -25.40 -13.16
C HIS A 10 -7.46 -25.98 -12.29
N SER A 11 -7.11 -26.91 -11.39
CA SER A 11 -7.96 -27.20 -10.25
C SER A 11 -8.32 -25.84 -9.68
N SER A 12 -9.62 -25.52 -9.61
CA SER A 12 -10.13 -24.29 -9.02
C SER A 12 -9.27 -23.96 -7.82
N THR A 13 -8.48 -22.89 -7.92
CA THR A 13 -7.51 -22.52 -6.89
C THR A 13 -8.30 -22.48 -5.61
N ILE A 14 -8.04 -23.43 -4.70
CA ILE A 14 -8.53 -23.29 -3.33
C ILE A 14 -7.96 -21.95 -2.92
N THR A 15 -8.82 -20.97 -2.74
CA THR A 15 -8.43 -19.63 -2.35
C THR A 15 -7.72 -19.79 -1.01
N PHE A 16 -6.38 -19.81 -1.05
CA PHE A 16 -5.51 -19.99 0.11
C PHE A 16 -5.46 -18.73 0.98
N ASP A 17 -6.38 -17.81 0.73
CA ASP A 17 -6.75 -16.72 1.62
C ASP A 17 -7.98 -17.18 2.41
N PRO A 18 -7.81 -17.87 3.57
CA PRO A 18 -8.91 -18.27 4.44
C PRO A 18 -9.69 -17.06 4.98
N ILE A 19 -9.12 -15.85 4.85
CA ILE A 19 -9.76 -14.61 5.22
C ILE A 19 -10.68 -14.15 4.09
N LYS A 20 -10.43 -14.49 2.81
CA LYS A 20 -11.21 -14.05 1.62
C LYS A 20 -12.72 -14.30 1.76
N ASN A 21 -13.11 -15.46 2.29
CA ASN A 21 -14.52 -15.80 2.56
C ASN A 21 -15.05 -15.25 3.90
N GLN A 22 -14.18 -14.63 4.70
CA GLN A 22 -14.50 -13.84 5.89
C GLN A 22 -14.52 -12.31 5.59
N PHE A 23 -14.34 -11.90 4.31
CA PHE A 23 -14.48 -10.50 3.85
C PHE A 23 -15.96 -10.14 3.70
N ASP A 24 -16.59 -9.83 4.81
CA ASP A 24 -17.78 -8.99 4.78
C ASP A 24 -17.34 -7.52 4.68
N TYR A 25 -17.55 -6.90 3.52
CA TYR A 25 -17.27 -5.48 3.29
C TYR A 25 -18.10 -4.56 4.19
N ASN A 26 -19.15 -5.08 4.83
CA ASN A 26 -19.97 -4.36 5.81
C ASN A 26 -19.43 -4.45 7.25
N LYS A 27 -18.35 -5.21 7.49
CA LYS A 27 -17.78 -5.38 8.83
C LYS A 27 -16.90 -4.18 9.21
N THR A 28 -17.23 -3.53 10.32
CA THR A 28 -16.49 -2.42 10.91
C THR A 28 -15.12 -2.84 11.46
N PHE A 29 -14.15 -1.91 11.44
CA PHE A 29 -12.77 -2.12 11.84
C PHE A 29 -12.66 -2.83 13.20
N GLN A 30 -11.76 -3.79 13.28
CA GLN A 30 -11.36 -4.42 14.54
C GLN A 30 -9.84 -4.29 14.68
N PRO A 31 -9.29 -4.11 15.88
CA PRO A 31 -7.84 -4.04 16.11
C PRO A 31 -7.04 -5.20 15.52
N THR A 32 -7.68 -6.36 15.33
CA THR A 32 -7.10 -7.56 14.74
C THR A 32 -7.21 -7.61 13.21
N MET A 33 -7.74 -6.57 12.57
CA MET A 33 -7.87 -6.54 11.11
C MET A 33 -6.51 -6.63 10.45
N LYS A 34 -6.47 -7.45 9.40
CA LYS A 34 -5.30 -7.62 8.56
C LYS A 34 -5.63 -7.30 7.10
N LEU A 35 -4.62 -6.81 6.40
CA LEU A 35 -4.63 -6.74 4.94
C LEU A 35 -4.84 -8.15 4.36
N ASN A 36 -5.64 -8.29 3.29
CA ASN A 36 -5.60 -9.51 2.47
C ASN A 36 -4.47 -9.47 1.45
N ALA A 37 -4.33 -10.59 0.74
CA ALA A 37 -3.53 -10.70 -0.46
C ALA A 37 -3.82 -9.58 -1.48
N ASP A 38 -5.09 -9.23 -1.73
CA ASP A 38 -5.42 -8.18 -2.72
C ASP A 38 -4.84 -6.81 -2.32
N GLY A 39 -4.93 -6.44 -1.05
CA GLY A 39 -4.30 -5.22 -0.54
C GLY A 39 -2.77 -5.27 -0.58
N ALA A 40 -2.17 -6.42 -0.26
CA ALA A 40 -0.71 -6.59 -0.34
C ALA A 40 -0.20 -6.48 -1.78
N ILE A 41 -0.96 -6.99 -2.75
CA ILE A 41 -0.68 -6.85 -4.18
C ILE A 41 -0.74 -5.39 -4.61
N ALA A 42 -1.74 -4.63 -4.14
CA ALA A 42 -1.85 -3.20 -4.45
C ALA A 42 -0.61 -2.41 -3.97
N ILE A 43 -0.17 -2.65 -2.72
CA ILE A 43 1.06 -2.03 -2.18
C ILE A 43 2.27 -2.43 -3.04
N ALA A 44 2.42 -3.72 -3.35
CA ALA A 44 3.54 -4.23 -4.14
C ALA A 44 3.61 -3.61 -5.56
N GLN A 45 2.45 -3.36 -6.19
CA GLN A 45 2.38 -2.70 -7.50
C GLN A 45 2.92 -1.26 -7.46
N TYR A 46 2.60 -0.51 -6.41
CA TYR A 46 3.10 0.86 -6.24
C TYR A 46 4.57 0.93 -5.84
N GLU A 47 5.07 -0.02 -5.06
CA GLU A 47 6.49 -0.08 -4.69
C GLU A 47 7.39 -0.49 -5.86
N SER A 48 6.88 -1.33 -6.77
CA SER A 48 7.65 -2.03 -7.81
C SER A 48 8.72 -2.98 -7.24
N LEU A 49 9.02 -4.07 -7.97
CA LEU A 49 10.03 -5.04 -7.56
C LEU A 49 11.42 -4.66 -8.06
N SER A 50 12.41 -4.63 -7.17
CA SER A 50 13.82 -4.72 -7.52
C SER A 50 14.51 -5.88 -6.82
N LEU A 51 14.99 -6.87 -7.57
CA LEU A 51 15.75 -7.99 -6.99
C LEU A 51 17.22 -7.65 -6.73
N THR A 52 17.66 -6.47 -7.16
CA THR A 52 18.98 -5.92 -6.87
C THR A 52 18.84 -4.68 -6.02
N VAL A 53 19.86 -4.41 -5.20
CA VAL A 53 19.90 -3.18 -4.41
C VAL A 53 19.93 -1.95 -5.32
N TYR A 54 19.27 -0.88 -4.90
CA TYR A 54 19.22 0.40 -5.62
C TYR A 54 19.17 1.58 -4.64
N ASP A 55 19.60 2.74 -5.13
CA ASP A 55 19.45 4.05 -4.53
C ASP A 55 18.63 4.95 -5.47
N LYS A 56 17.41 5.30 -5.08
CA LYS A 56 16.48 5.98 -5.99
C LYS A 56 16.52 7.50 -5.87
N ASP A 57 17.64 8.12 -6.27
CA ASP A 57 17.78 9.47 -6.86
C ASP A 57 19.23 9.97 -6.62
N SER A 58 20.02 9.96 -7.68
CA SER A 58 21.48 9.86 -7.67
C SER A 58 22.27 11.10 -7.21
N ASN A 59 21.68 12.08 -6.50
CA ASN A 59 22.36 13.37 -6.28
C ASN A 59 22.35 13.91 -4.83
N THR A 60 21.63 13.30 -3.87
CA THR A 60 21.61 13.78 -2.47
C THR A 60 21.40 12.64 -1.46
N GLY A 61 22.47 11.92 -1.09
CA GLY A 61 22.55 11.11 0.13
C GLY A 61 21.39 10.13 0.40
N GLN A 62 21.16 9.17 -0.49
CA GLN A 62 19.93 8.37 -0.51
C GLN A 62 20.03 7.00 0.10
N ASN A 63 18.89 6.52 0.57
CA ASN A 63 18.73 5.28 1.31
C ASN A 63 18.86 4.04 0.42
N THR A 64 19.58 3.06 0.94
CA THR A 64 19.81 1.79 0.25
C THR A 64 18.57 0.92 0.36
N THR A 65 17.99 0.55 -0.78
CA THR A 65 16.66 -0.09 -0.88
C THR A 65 16.72 -1.35 -1.73
N ILE A 66 15.86 -2.33 -1.45
CA ILE A 66 15.76 -3.59 -2.22
C ILE A 66 14.33 -4.17 -2.17
N GLY A 67 14.00 -5.11 -3.04
CA GLY A 67 12.70 -5.77 -3.06
C GLY A 67 11.58 -4.81 -3.44
N PHE A 68 10.50 -4.83 -2.68
CA PHE A 68 9.36 -3.90 -2.81
C PHE A 68 9.55 -2.70 -1.87
N GLY A 69 10.56 -1.87 -2.15
CA GLY A 69 10.81 -0.65 -1.35
C GLY A 69 11.39 -0.87 0.04
N HIS A 70 11.94 -2.06 0.34
CA HIS A 70 12.49 -2.37 1.66
C HIS A 70 13.77 -1.58 1.94
N LEU A 71 13.77 -0.76 2.99
CA LEU A 71 14.91 0.03 3.45
C LEU A 71 15.94 -0.88 4.14
N LEU A 72 17.11 -1.07 3.53
CA LEU A 72 18.23 -1.78 4.17
C LEU A 72 18.94 -0.90 5.19
N HIS A 73 19.26 0.34 4.81
CA HIS A 73 19.80 1.36 5.72
C HIS A 73 19.75 2.75 5.10
N TYR A 74 19.93 3.76 5.96
CA TYR A 74 20.09 5.14 5.51
C TYR A 74 21.44 5.36 4.82
N GLY A 75 21.44 6.19 3.79
CA GLY A 75 22.63 6.52 2.99
C GLY A 75 22.99 5.49 1.93
N ALA A 76 23.94 5.89 1.08
CA ALA A 76 24.29 5.22 -0.18
C ALA A 76 24.79 3.78 0.03
N ILE A 77 24.70 2.99 -1.04
CA ILE A 77 25.16 1.60 -1.08
C ILE A 77 26.64 1.53 -0.70
N LYS A 78 26.97 0.62 0.21
CA LYS A 78 28.31 0.40 0.76
C LYS A 78 28.89 -0.92 0.29
N VAL A 79 30.22 -0.98 0.29
CA VAL A 79 30.94 -2.23 0.09
C VAL A 79 30.56 -3.20 1.21
N GLY A 80 30.04 -4.37 0.82
CA GLY A 80 29.56 -5.40 1.75
C GLY A 80 28.03 -5.51 1.83
N ASP A 81 27.29 -4.57 1.23
CA ASP A 81 25.83 -4.68 1.17
C ASP A 81 25.39 -5.87 0.33
N ILE A 82 24.20 -6.40 0.67
CA ILE A 82 23.54 -7.44 -0.14
C ILE A 82 23.29 -6.88 -1.53
N GLN A 83 23.79 -7.57 -2.56
CA GLN A 83 23.69 -7.12 -3.94
C GLN A 83 22.39 -7.55 -4.62
N SER A 84 21.90 -8.74 -4.29
CA SER A 84 20.67 -9.28 -4.86
C SER A 84 19.96 -10.22 -3.89
N ILE A 85 18.65 -10.36 -4.11
CA ILE A 85 17.78 -11.26 -3.37
C ILE A 85 16.89 -12.05 -4.33
N THR A 86 16.34 -13.14 -3.83
CA THR A 86 15.30 -13.93 -4.49
C THR A 86 13.93 -13.28 -4.35
N MET A 87 12.98 -13.68 -5.19
CA MET A 87 11.58 -13.27 -5.07
C MET A 87 11.00 -13.62 -3.69
N ASP A 88 11.30 -14.80 -3.15
CA ASP A 88 10.81 -15.22 -1.83
C ASP A 88 11.34 -14.32 -0.71
N GLN A 89 12.60 -13.88 -0.80
CA GLN A 89 13.16 -12.90 0.12
C GLN A 89 12.48 -11.53 -0.03
N ALA A 90 12.23 -11.08 -1.26
CA ALA A 90 11.51 -9.81 -1.50
C ALA A 90 10.09 -9.83 -0.93
N VAL A 91 9.35 -10.93 -1.14
CA VAL A 91 8.02 -11.14 -0.55
C VAL A 91 8.09 -11.20 0.98
N SER A 92 9.12 -11.84 1.52
CA SER A 92 9.34 -11.90 2.98
C SER A 92 9.60 -10.53 3.60
N TYR A 93 10.35 -9.65 2.91
CA TYR A 93 10.55 -8.27 3.35
C TYR A 93 9.24 -7.46 3.27
N LEU A 94 8.54 -7.53 2.14
CA LEU A 94 7.24 -6.86 1.98
C LEU A 94 6.26 -7.26 3.09
N ALA A 95 6.15 -8.55 3.40
CA ALA A 95 5.26 -9.05 4.44
C ALA A 95 5.63 -8.48 5.84
N LYS A 96 6.93 -8.37 6.15
CA LYS A 96 7.39 -7.77 7.41
C LYS A 96 7.07 -6.29 7.48
N ASP A 97 7.34 -5.56 6.40
CA ASP A 97 7.11 -4.11 6.34
C ASP A 97 5.62 -3.77 6.41
N ILE A 98 4.76 -4.57 5.76
CA ILE A 98 3.30 -4.48 5.91
C ILE A 98 2.89 -4.68 7.37
N VAL A 99 3.41 -5.71 8.05
CA VAL A 99 3.08 -5.95 9.47
C VAL A 99 3.48 -4.76 10.35
N VAL A 100 4.65 -4.14 10.09
CA VAL A 100 5.06 -2.92 10.80
C VAL A 100 4.09 -1.79 10.56
N ALA A 101 3.76 -1.49 9.29
CA ALA A 101 2.82 -0.43 8.94
C ALA A 101 1.44 -0.64 9.58
N GLN A 102 0.94 -1.87 9.57
CA GLN A 102 -0.33 -2.23 10.20
C GLN A 102 -0.31 -2.04 11.72
N ASN A 103 0.75 -2.48 12.40
CA ASN A 103 0.87 -2.32 13.85
C ASN A 103 0.92 -0.84 14.23
N THR A 104 1.71 -0.04 13.50
CA THR A 104 1.78 1.41 13.70
C THR A 104 0.42 2.07 13.48
N LEU A 105 -0.27 1.75 12.39
CA LEU A 105 -1.59 2.30 12.10
C LEU A 105 -2.61 1.91 13.17
N ASN A 106 -2.66 0.63 13.56
CA ASN A 106 -3.62 0.14 14.56
C ASN A 106 -3.43 0.87 15.88
N GLN A 107 -2.18 1.05 16.33
CA GLN A 107 -1.88 1.82 17.53
C GLN A 107 -2.33 3.29 17.40
N LYS A 108 -2.14 3.92 16.25
CA LYS A 108 -2.62 5.29 15.99
C LYS A 108 -4.14 5.40 16.01
N ILE A 109 -4.85 4.44 15.42
CA ILE A 109 -6.32 4.37 15.43
C ILE A 109 -6.84 4.21 16.86
N GLU A 110 -6.26 3.29 17.64
CA GLU A 110 -6.63 3.06 19.04
C GLU A 110 -6.38 4.30 19.91
N ASN A 111 -5.19 4.88 19.85
CA ASN A 111 -4.84 6.09 20.59
C ASN A 111 -5.71 7.29 20.21
N SER A 112 -6.26 7.30 19.00
CA SER A 112 -7.14 8.36 18.52
C SER A 112 -8.62 8.14 18.91
N GLY A 113 -8.97 6.98 19.46
CA GLY A 113 -10.35 6.60 19.79
C GLY A 113 -11.19 6.25 18.55
N LEU A 114 -10.54 5.85 17.46
CA LEU A 114 -11.18 5.57 16.16
C LEU A 114 -11.40 4.07 15.90
N THR A 115 -11.30 3.24 16.93
CA THR A 115 -11.60 1.81 16.84
C THR A 115 -13.04 1.60 16.36
N GLY A 116 -13.25 0.73 15.35
CA GLY A 116 -14.55 0.49 14.74
C GLY A 116 -15.00 1.51 13.68
N GLN A 117 -14.23 2.57 13.42
CA GLN A 117 -14.69 3.68 12.56
C GLN A 117 -14.41 3.49 11.07
N PHE A 118 -13.57 2.54 10.69
CA PHE A 118 -13.19 2.30 9.30
C PHE A 118 -13.75 0.98 8.79
N ASN A 119 -14.12 0.90 7.53
CA ASN A 119 -14.34 -0.38 6.86
C ASN A 119 -13.01 -0.92 6.30
N ARG A 120 -13.06 -2.09 5.65
CA ARG A 120 -11.84 -2.72 5.12
C ARG A 120 -11.16 -1.96 4.00
N SER A 121 -11.91 -1.36 3.08
CA SER A 121 -11.32 -0.60 1.97
C SER A 121 -10.66 0.69 2.47
N GLN A 122 -11.28 1.33 3.46
CA GLN A 122 -10.70 2.45 4.19
C GLN A 122 -9.43 2.03 4.94
N TYR A 123 -9.44 0.87 5.61
CA TYR A 123 -8.26 0.34 6.28
C TYR A 123 -7.11 0.07 5.30
N LEU A 124 -7.38 -0.52 4.13
CA LEU A 124 -6.37 -0.70 3.07
C LEU A 124 -5.70 0.63 2.69
N ALA A 125 -6.49 1.67 2.40
CA ALA A 125 -5.97 2.98 2.04
C ALA A 125 -5.07 3.57 3.14
N LEU A 126 -5.47 3.43 4.40
CA LEU A 126 -4.68 3.90 5.54
C LEU A 126 -3.40 3.09 5.74
N VAL A 127 -3.42 1.77 5.50
CA VAL A 127 -2.22 0.92 5.57
C VAL A 127 -1.25 1.31 4.48
N ASP A 128 -1.68 1.50 3.23
CA ASP A 128 -0.80 1.94 2.14
C ASP A 128 -0.18 3.32 2.42
N MET A 129 -1.00 4.25 2.90
CA MET A 129 -0.53 5.59 3.29
C MET A 129 0.47 5.53 4.45
N THR A 130 0.28 4.62 5.41
CA THR A 130 1.24 4.41 6.51
C THR A 130 2.53 3.75 6.01
N PHE A 131 2.42 2.78 5.11
CA PHE A 131 3.55 2.09 4.48
C PHE A 131 4.44 3.07 3.72
N ASN A 132 3.85 3.93 2.89
CA ASN A 132 4.60 4.86 2.04
C ASN A 132 5.00 6.17 2.74
N GLY A 133 4.09 6.75 3.51
CA GLY A 133 4.21 8.11 4.04
C GLY A 133 4.41 8.18 5.55
N GLY A 134 4.39 7.06 6.26
CA GLY A 134 4.52 7.02 7.72
C GLY A 134 3.47 7.87 8.43
N ASN A 135 3.84 9.10 8.81
CA ASN A 135 2.98 10.03 9.55
C ASN A 135 1.99 10.81 8.69
N VAL A 136 2.05 10.72 7.35
CA VAL A 136 1.07 11.38 6.46
C VAL A 136 -0.38 10.97 6.81
N VAL A 137 -0.57 9.73 7.28
CA VAL A 137 -1.87 9.19 7.73
C VAL A 137 -2.49 9.98 8.89
N ASP A 138 -1.70 10.69 9.69
CA ASP A 138 -2.18 11.43 10.87
C ASP A 138 -3.15 12.55 10.50
N ASN A 139 -2.97 13.14 9.31
CA ASN A 139 -3.90 14.14 8.77
C ASN A 139 -5.28 13.54 8.50
N ILE A 140 -5.33 12.31 7.98
CA ILE A 140 -6.57 11.59 7.71
C ILE A 140 -7.26 11.19 9.01
N LEU A 141 -6.51 10.65 9.99
CA LEU A 141 -7.06 10.28 11.29
C LEU A 141 -7.59 11.50 12.05
N SER A 142 -6.89 12.63 12.00
CA SER A 142 -7.34 13.88 12.61
C SER A 142 -8.61 14.42 11.96
N ALA A 143 -8.70 14.34 10.63
CA ALA A 143 -9.91 14.71 9.89
C ALA A 143 -11.10 13.78 10.24
N MET A 144 -10.86 12.47 10.33
CA MET A 144 -11.87 11.50 10.75
C MET A 144 -12.38 11.79 12.17
N LYS A 145 -11.47 12.11 13.10
CA LYS A 145 -11.82 12.43 14.49
C LYS A 145 -12.64 13.71 14.63
N SER A 146 -12.34 14.72 13.82
CA SER A 146 -12.97 16.04 13.93
C SER A 146 -14.28 16.19 13.15
N GLY A 147 -14.45 15.45 12.06
CA GLY A 147 -15.66 15.58 11.21
C GLY A 147 -16.07 14.31 10.47
N GLY A 148 -15.62 13.15 10.93
CA GLY A 148 -15.98 11.85 10.39
C GLY A 148 -15.53 11.64 8.94
N VAL A 149 -16.22 10.73 8.26
CA VAL A 149 -15.88 10.28 6.90
C VAL A 149 -15.82 11.44 5.91
N LYS A 150 -16.72 12.44 6.02
CA LYS A 150 -16.72 13.59 5.11
C LYS A 150 -15.42 14.39 5.19
N SER A 151 -14.94 14.67 6.40
CA SER A 151 -13.66 15.38 6.58
C SER A 151 -12.47 14.54 6.13
N ALA A 152 -12.47 13.24 6.43
CA ALA A 152 -11.43 12.32 5.96
C ALA A 152 -11.36 12.26 4.42
N ASN A 153 -12.51 12.22 3.74
CA ASN A 153 -12.58 12.23 2.27
C ASN A 153 -11.95 13.52 1.70
N SER A 154 -12.27 14.69 2.28
CA SER A 154 -11.64 15.95 1.88
C SER A 154 -10.13 15.95 2.08
N ALA A 155 -9.64 15.36 3.18
CA ALA A 155 -8.21 15.25 3.45
C ALA A 155 -7.51 14.35 2.42
N PHE A 156 -8.10 13.22 2.04
CA PHE A 156 -7.61 12.39 0.92
C PHE A 156 -7.61 13.16 -0.41
N THR A 157 -8.69 13.85 -0.73
CA THR A 157 -8.77 14.63 -1.97
C THR A 157 -7.68 15.69 -2.05
N ASN A 158 -7.46 16.43 -0.96
CA ASN A 158 -6.41 17.43 -0.90
C ASN A 158 -5.01 16.81 -1.03
N SER A 159 -4.80 15.58 -0.55
CA SER A 159 -3.48 14.92 -0.60
C SER A 159 -3.00 14.69 -2.04
N TYR A 160 -3.86 14.23 -2.95
CA TYR A 160 -3.46 14.04 -4.35
C TYR A 160 -3.55 15.33 -5.16
N LEU A 161 -4.48 16.25 -4.85
CA LEU A 161 -4.57 17.53 -5.58
C LEU A 161 -3.32 18.39 -5.38
N ASN A 162 -2.76 18.39 -4.16
CA ASN A 162 -1.59 19.19 -3.80
C ASN A 162 -0.25 18.47 -4.02
N GLU A 163 -0.27 17.19 -4.40
CA GLU A 163 0.94 16.44 -4.69
C GLU A 163 1.51 16.83 -6.07
N THR A 164 2.80 17.15 -6.09
CA THR A 164 3.52 17.62 -7.28
C THR A 164 4.36 16.52 -7.92
N ASN A 165 4.78 15.52 -7.14
CA ASN A 165 5.44 14.33 -7.68
C ASN A 165 4.41 13.44 -8.38
N GLY A 166 4.58 13.24 -9.68
CA GLY A 166 3.61 12.50 -10.49
C GLY A 166 3.31 11.09 -9.97
N GLY A 167 4.32 10.33 -9.52
CA GLY A 167 4.12 8.98 -9.00
C GLY A 167 3.44 8.96 -7.63
N LEU A 168 3.82 9.88 -6.74
CA LEU A 168 3.12 10.02 -5.45
C LEU A 168 1.69 10.48 -5.65
N LYS A 169 1.41 11.36 -6.63
CA LYS A 169 0.05 11.82 -6.95
C LYS A 169 -0.83 10.65 -7.38
N ASP A 170 -0.32 9.76 -8.24
CA ASP A 170 -1.04 8.53 -8.63
C ASP A 170 -1.35 7.65 -7.41
N ARG A 171 -0.40 7.51 -6.50
CA ARG A 171 -0.60 6.72 -5.28
C ARG A 171 -1.60 7.35 -4.31
N ARG A 172 -1.48 8.64 -4.04
CA ARG A 172 -2.45 9.39 -3.21
C ARG A 172 -3.86 9.31 -3.79
N TYR A 173 -3.98 9.35 -5.12
CA TYR A 173 -5.26 9.17 -5.80
C TYR A 173 -5.82 7.76 -5.62
N PHE A 174 -5.01 6.72 -5.78
CA PHE A 174 -5.41 5.35 -5.47
C PHE A 174 -5.92 5.21 -4.02
N GLU A 175 -5.18 5.73 -3.04
CA GLU A 175 -5.60 5.64 -1.63
C GLU A 175 -6.95 6.35 -1.42
N ALA A 176 -7.17 7.50 -2.07
CA ALA A 176 -8.45 8.19 -2.06
C ALA A 176 -9.56 7.33 -2.69
N GLN A 177 -9.32 6.66 -3.81
CA GLN A 177 -10.30 5.77 -4.45
C GLN A 177 -10.60 4.55 -3.59
N ALA A 178 -9.60 3.97 -2.92
CA ALA A 178 -9.77 2.86 -2.00
C ALA A 178 -10.59 3.28 -0.77
N PHE A 179 -10.32 4.46 -0.20
CA PHE A 179 -11.02 4.96 0.97
C PHE A 179 -12.46 5.41 0.68
N ILE A 180 -12.67 6.17 -0.39
CA ILE A 180 -13.94 6.84 -0.70
C ILE A 180 -14.88 5.89 -1.44
N ASN A 181 -14.35 5.18 -2.44
CA ASN A 181 -15.15 4.40 -3.40
C ASN A 181 -14.98 2.89 -3.24
N GLY A 182 -14.09 2.43 -2.36
CA GLY A 182 -13.78 1.01 -2.20
C GLY A 182 -13.09 0.41 -3.42
N ARG A 183 -12.45 1.22 -4.27
CA ARG A 183 -11.80 0.80 -5.52
C ARG A 183 -10.30 0.72 -5.35
N SER A 184 -9.70 -0.42 -5.68
CA SER A 184 -8.26 -0.56 -5.83
C SER A 184 -7.89 -0.29 -7.29
N LEU A 185 -6.95 0.63 -7.53
CA LEU A 185 -6.43 0.97 -8.85
C LEU A 185 -4.97 0.55 -8.96
N THR A 186 -4.55 0.15 -10.15
CA THR A 186 -3.11 0.03 -10.47
C THR A 186 -2.51 1.42 -10.71
N PRO A 187 -1.17 1.57 -10.67
CA PRO A 187 -0.51 2.82 -11.03
C PRO A 187 -0.94 3.36 -12.41
N GLU A 188 -1.07 2.49 -13.41
CA GLU A 188 -1.47 2.86 -14.77
C GLU A 188 -2.91 3.37 -14.82
N GLN A 189 -3.82 2.72 -14.09
CA GLN A 189 -5.23 3.14 -13.99
C GLN A 189 -5.35 4.50 -13.29
N ALA A 190 -4.64 4.68 -12.17
CA ALA A 190 -4.63 5.95 -11.45
C ALA A 190 -4.10 7.08 -12.35
N ASN A 191 -2.99 6.86 -13.06
CA ASN A 191 -2.43 7.83 -14.00
C ASN A 191 -3.43 8.16 -15.12
N ALA A 192 -4.04 7.15 -15.74
CA ALA A 192 -5.01 7.36 -16.83
C ALA A 192 -6.25 8.15 -16.37
N GLU A 193 -6.79 7.84 -15.19
CA GLU A 193 -7.93 8.56 -14.62
C GLU A 193 -7.55 10.01 -14.29
N LEU A 194 -6.39 10.25 -13.67
CA LEU A 194 -5.93 11.61 -13.36
C LEU A 194 -5.70 12.47 -14.61
N VAL A 195 -5.17 11.90 -15.69
CA VAL A 195 -5.04 12.59 -16.99
C VAL A 195 -6.42 12.91 -17.56
N SER A 196 -7.36 11.97 -17.51
CA SER A 196 -8.74 12.21 -18.00
C SER A 196 -9.47 13.31 -17.23
N LEU A 197 -9.10 13.52 -15.96
CA LEU A 197 -9.64 14.57 -15.09
C LEU A 197 -8.92 15.92 -15.26
N GLY A 198 -7.86 16.00 -16.07
CA GLY A 198 -7.03 17.21 -16.23
C GLY A 198 -6.22 17.58 -15.00
N LEU A 199 -5.87 16.59 -14.16
CA LEU A 199 -5.10 16.76 -12.92
C LEU A 199 -3.62 16.38 -13.08
N LYS A 200 -3.26 15.88 -14.26
CA LYS A 200 -1.93 15.60 -14.80
C LYS A 200 -1.96 15.91 -16.29
#